data_AF-A0A257R0C6-F1
#
_entry.id   AF-A0A257R0C6-F1
#
_cell.length_a   1.000
_cell.length_b   1.000
_cell.length_c   1.000
_cell.angle_alpha   90.00
_cell.angle_beta   90.00
_cell.angle_gamma   90.00
#
_symmetry.space_group_name_H-M   'P 1'
#
loop_
_entity.id
_entity.type
_entity.pdbx_description
1 polymer ?
#
loop_
_entity_poly.entity_id
_entity_poly.type
_entity_poly.pdbx_seq_one_letter_code
_entity_poly.pdbx_strand_id
1 'polypeptide(L)'
;SLTEQMDTTTPQGEFLFHVFGALAQFERSLIQERVQAGLAAARRRGRRGGRPVVIDAEKLAAVIAALDAGATKASVCRTFGIPRSTLVDSLARIGWSPVLNRQEGGTSGLSTDIDGGTDRTVVRPAD
;
A
#
# COMPACT_ATOMS: atom_id res chain seq x y z
N SER A 1 30.92 21.81 -1.67
CA SER A 1 31.58 22.18 -0.40
C SER A 1 31.98 23.64 -0.44
N LEU A 2 32.06 24.36 0.68
CA LEU A 2 32.66 25.71 0.75
C LEU A 2 34.17 25.71 0.44
N THR A 3 34.78 24.52 0.39
CA THR A 3 36.22 24.32 0.12
C THR A 3 36.54 24.03 -1.34
N GLU A 4 35.54 23.69 -2.17
CA GLU A 4 35.71 23.46 -3.61
C GLU A 4 34.96 24.57 -4.33
N GLN A 5 35.68 25.63 -4.73
CA GLN A 5 35.14 26.66 -5.59
C GLN A 5 34.94 26.06 -6.99
N MET A 6 33.79 25.41 -7.21
CA MET A 6 33.35 24.99 -8.53
C MET A 6 32.53 26.10 -9.17
N ASP A 7 33.16 26.87 -10.04
CA ASP A 7 32.49 27.89 -10.85
C ASP A 7 31.88 27.26 -12.11
N THR A 8 30.60 26.92 -12.05
CA THR A 8 29.84 26.35 -13.16
C THR A 8 29.50 27.36 -14.26
N THR A 9 29.94 28.62 -14.16
CA THR A 9 29.79 29.62 -15.24
C THR A 9 30.90 29.52 -16.27
N THR A 10 31.97 28.78 -15.95
CA THR A 10 33.06 28.46 -16.90
C THR A 10 32.80 27.12 -17.60
N PRO A 11 33.19 26.96 -18.88
CA PRO A 11 33.07 25.67 -19.57
C PRO A 11 33.77 24.51 -18.85
N GLN A 12 34.88 24.80 -18.15
CA GLN A 12 35.63 23.81 -17.38
C GLN A 12 34.87 23.38 -16.11
N GLY A 13 34.27 24.33 -15.41
CA GLY A 13 33.48 24.05 -14.21
C GLY A 13 32.16 23.34 -14.51
N GLU A 14 31.50 23.70 -15.63
CA GLU A 14 30.33 22.97 -16.14
C GLU A 14 30.68 21.52 -16.47
N PHE A 15 31.79 21.28 -17.18
CA PHE A 15 32.27 19.93 -17.46
C PHE A 15 32.50 19.12 -16.18
N LEU A 16 33.25 19.66 -15.22
CA LEU A 16 33.53 18.98 -13.95
C LEU A 16 32.25 18.69 -13.16
N PHE A 17 31.30 19.62 -13.15
CA PHE A 17 29.99 19.42 -12.55
C PHE A 17 29.25 18.23 -13.16
N HIS A 18 29.26 18.08 -14.49
CA HIS A 18 28.66 16.93 -15.15
C HIS A 18 29.38 15.62 -14.84
N VAL A 19 30.71 15.60 -14.78
CA VAL A 19 31.47 14.40 -14.39
C VAL A 19 31.10 13.97 -12.97
N PHE A 20 31.08 14.90 -12.01
CA PHE A 20 30.69 14.57 -10.64
C PHE A 20 29.22 14.16 -10.53
N GLY A 21 28.33 14.77 -11.31
CA GLY A 21 26.93 14.35 -11.42
C GLY A 21 26.80 12.90 -11.91
N ALA A 22 27.55 12.55 -12.95
CA ALA A 22 27.59 11.18 -13.48
C ALA A 22 28.17 10.18 -12.46
N LEU A 23 29.24 10.55 -11.75
CA LEU A 23 29.82 9.72 -10.69
C LEU A 23 28.85 9.52 -9.52
N ALA A 24 28.18 10.58 -9.06
CA ALA A 24 27.19 10.49 -8.00
C ALA A 24 26.01 9.57 -8.39
N GLN A 25 25.58 9.62 -9.65
CA GLN A 25 24.53 8.73 -10.16
C GLN A 25 25.00 7.26 -10.23
N PHE A 26 26.25 7.03 -10.64
CA PHE A 26 26.85 5.70 -10.65
C PHE A 26 26.93 5.11 -9.23
N GLU A 27 27.44 5.88 -8.27
CA GLU A 27 27.52 5.45 -6.87
C GLU A 27 26.13 5.15 -6.29
N ARG A 28 25.13 6.00 -6.57
CA ARG A 28 23.75 5.75 -6.16
C ARG A 28 23.22 4.43 -6.71
N SER A 29 23.53 4.12 -7.96
CA SER A 29 23.11 2.87 -8.62
C SER A 29 23.74 1.65 -7.95
N LEU A 30 25.03 1.71 -7.63
CA LEU A 30 25.73 0.64 -6.90
C LEU A 30 25.16 0.43 -5.49
N ILE A 31 24.83 1.52 -4.77
CA ILE A 31 24.19 1.42 -3.46
C ILE A 31 22.83 0.75 -3.57
N GLN A 32 22.03 1.13 -4.57
CA GLN A 32 20.72 0.51 -4.81
C GLN A 32 20.84 -0.98 -5.08
N GLU A 33 21.77 -1.40 -5.94
CA GLU A 33 22.01 -2.82 -6.23
C GLU A 33 22.33 -3.61 -4.96
N ARG A 34 23.23 -3.10 -4.13
CA ARG A 34 23.59 -3.72 -2.84
C ARG A 34 22.41 -3.81 -1.89
N VAL A 35 21.59 -2.77 -1.80
CA VAL A 35 20.37 -2.78 -0.96
C VAL A 35 19.40 -3.82 -1.46
N GLN A 36 19.17 -3.94 -2.77
CA GLN A 36 18.28 -4.95 -3.33
C GLN A 36 18.80 -6.37 -3.08
N ALA A 37 20.09 -6.61 -3.26
CA ALA A 37 20.71 -7.89 -2.94
C ALA A 37 20.55 -8.24 -1.46
N GLY A 38 20.75 -7.28 -0.56
CA GLY A 38 20.53 -7.44 0.88
C GLY A 38 19.07 -7.73 1.24
N LEU A 39 18.12 -7.01 0.66
CA LEU A 39 16.68 -7.25 0.85
C LEU A 39 16.28 -8.64 0.34
N ALA A 40 16.79 -9.07 -0.83
CA ALA A 40 16.55 -10.40 -1.36
C ALA A 40 17.09 -11.49 -0.43
N ALA A 41 18.31 -11.31 0.10
CA ALA A 41 18.89 -12.23 1.09
C ALA A 41 18.09 -12.27 2.40
N ALA A 42 17.64 -11.11 2.89
CA ALA A 42 16.78 -11.04 4.08
C ALA A 42 15.45 -11.74 3.88
N ARG A 43 14.81 -11.57 2.71
CA ARG A 43 13.57 -12.28 2.35
C ARG A 43 13.78 -13.79 2.30
N ARG A 44 14.88 -14.28 1.72
CA ARG A 44 15.23 -15.73 1.71
C ARG A 44 15.39 -16.29 3.12
N ARG A 45 15.86 -15.48 4.07
CA ARG A 45 15.95 -15.83 5.50
C ARG A 45 14.61 -15.69 6.25
N GLY A 46 13.52 -15.39 5.56
CA GLY A 46 12.19 -15.26 6.15
C GLY A 46 11.87 -13.91 6.79
N ARG A 47 12.74 -12.89 6.69
CA ARG A 47 12.38 -11.54 7.18
C ARG A 47 11.27 -10.95 6.30
N ARG A 48 10.13 -10.66 6.92
CA ARG A 48 9.06 -9.84 6.35
C ARG A 48 9.35 -8.36 6.63
N GLY A 49 9.80 -7.64 5.61
CA GLY A 49 9.98 -6.18 5.67
C GLY A 49 8.65 -5.42 5.54
N GLY A 50 8.70 -4.09 5.63
CA GLY A 50 7.52 -3.22 5.50
C GLY A 50 6.90 -2.81 6.84
N ARG A 51 5.79 -2.07 6.78
CA ARG A 51 5.07 -1.60 7.98
C ARG A 51 4.45 -2.81 8.71
N PRO A 52 4.68 -2.99 10.02
CA PRO A 52 4.07 -4.07 10.78
C PRO A 52 2.54 -4.06 10.70
N VAL A 53 1.94 -5.24 10.69
CA VAL A 53 0.49 -5.40 10.83
C VAL A 53 0.13 -5.15 12.29
N VAL A 54 -0.79 -4.21 12.55
CA VAL A 54 -1.17 -3.77 13.91
C VAL A 54 -2.35 -4.59 14.46
N ILE A 55 -3.17 -5.17 13.60
CA ILE A 55 -4.32 -6.01 13.98
C ILE A 55 -4.00 -7.44 13.58
N ASP A 56 -3.93 -8.34 14.56
CA ASP A 56 -3.74 -9.77 14.31
C ASP A 56 -4.91 -10.35 13.50
N ALA A 57 -4.66 -11.41 12.74
CA ALA A 57 -5.63 -12.03 11.84
C ALA A 57 -6.89 -12.53 12.58
N GLU A 58 -6.71 -13.16 13.74
CA GLU A 58 -7.83 -13.63 14.58
C GLU A 58 -8.69 -12.46 15.06
N LYS A 59 -8.03 -11.39 15.54
CA LYS A 59 -8.70 -10.16 15.98
C LYS A 59 -9.44 -9.48 14.83
N LEU A 60 -8.87 -9.50 13.63
CA LEU A 60 -9.50 -8.95 12.43
C LEU A 60 -10.74 -9.75 12.03
N ALA A 61 -10.70 -11.07 12.10
CA ALA A 61 -11.85 -11.93 11.83
C ALA A 61 -13.01 -11.64 12.80
N ALA A 62 -12.72 -11.54 14.11
CA ALA A 62 -13.71 -11.18 15.12
C ALA A 62 -14.31 -9.77 14.89
N VAL A 63 -13.47 -8.81 14.49
CA VAL A 63 -13.87 -7.46 14.11
C VAL A 63 -14.81 -7.47 12.91
N ILE A 64 -14.50 -8.24 11.86
CA ILE A 64 -15.34 -8.34 10.66
C ILE A 64 -16.69 -8.97 11.00
N ALA A 65 -16.70 -10.08 11.74
CA ALA A 65 -17.93 -10.73 12.17
C ALA A 65 -18.84 -9.80 12.98
N ALA A 66 -18.26 -8.97 13.87
CA ALA A 66 -19.02 -7.98 14.62
C ALA A 66 -19.60 -6.88 13.72
N LEU A 67 -18.84 -6.40 12.73
CA LEU A 67 -19.30 -5.39 11.78
C LEU A 67 -20.41 -5.94 10.86
N ASP A 68 -20.29 -7.18 10.40
CA ASP A 68 -21.30 -7.85 9.57
C ASP A 68 -22.58 -8.15 10.37
N ALA A 69 -22.47 -8.43 11.67
CA ALA A 69 -23.58 -8.49 12.60
C ALA A 69 -24.22 -7.11 12.92
N GLY A 70 -23.72 -6.03 12.31
CA GLY A 70 -24.29 -4.68 12.41
C GLY A 70 -23.67 -3.79 13.48
N ALA A 71 -22.60 -4.20 14.14
CA ALA A 71 -21.91 -3.33 15.10
C ALA A 71 -21.31 -2.09 14.41
N THR A 72 -21.33 -0.96 15.10
CA THR A 72 -20.70 0.26 14.56
C THR A 72 -19.18 0.19 14.67
N LYS A 73 -18.47 0.77 13.69
CA LYS A 73 -17.00 0.90 13.73
C LYS A 73 -16.50 1.51 15.04
N ALA A 74 -17.23 2.47 15.61
CA ALA A 74 -16.89 3.10 16.88
C ALA A 74 -17.03 2.15 18.08
N SER A 75 -18.08 1.31 18.10
CA SER A 75 -18.25 0.27 19.11
C SER A 75 -17.10 -0.73 19.06
N VAL A 76 -16.80 -1.24 17.87
CA VAL A 76 -15.71 -2.19 17.62
C VAL A 76 -14.34 -1.62 18.03
N CYS A 77 -14.04 -0.35 17.70
CA CYS A 77 -12.79 0.28 18.15
C CYS A 77 -12.64 0.27 19.68
N ARG A 78 -13.71 0.56 20.42
CA ARG A 78 -13.69 0.57 21.88
C ARG A 78 -13.54 -0.83 22.45
N THR A 79 -14.36 -1.78 21.98
CA THR A 79 -14.36 -3.16 22.47
C THR A 79 -13.02 -3.85 22.25
N PHE A 80 -12.41 -3.65 21.08
CA PHE A 80 -11.14 -4.30 20.73
C PHE A 80 -9.91 -3.43 21.02
N GLY A 81 -10.06 -2.21 21.54
CA GLY A 81 -8.95 -1.29 21.82
C GLY A 81 -8.15 -0.92 20.57
N ILE A 82 -8.80 -0.82 19.41
CA ILE A 82 -8.15 -0.53 18.13
C ILE A 82 -8.33 0.96 17.81
N PRO A 83 -7.26 1.70 17.50
CA PRO A 83 -7.40 3.08 17.02
C PRO A 83 -8.23 3.14 15.75
N ARG A 84 -9.15 4.12 15.66
CA ARG A 84 -10.08 4.25 14.52
C ARG A 84 -9.37 4.30 13.17
N SER A 85 -8.25 5.02 13.08
CA SER A 85 -7.42 5.08 11.85
C SER A 85 -6.91 3.71 11.44
N THR A 86 -6.42 2.92 12.40
CA THR A 86 -5.91 1.57 12.16
C THR A 86 -7.02 0.64 11.67
N LEU A 87 -8.22 0.73 12.25
CA LEU A 87 -9.38 -0.05 11.79
C LEU A 87 -9.76 0.33 10.35
N VAL A 88 -9.88 1.63 10.05
CA VAL A 88 -10.25 2.11 8.71
C VAL A 88 -9.23 1.69 7.66
N ASP A 89 -7.93 1.88 7.94
CA ASP A 89 -6.85 1.49 7.04
C ASP A 89 -6.85 -0.03 6.80
N SER A 90 -7.09 -0.82 7.85
CA SER A 90 -7.11 -2.28 7.75
C SER A 90 -8.31 -2.79 6.95
N LEU A 91 -9.50 -2.20 7.16
CA LEU A 91 -10.70 -2.53 6.36
C LEU A 91 -10.53 -2.15 4.89
N ALA A 92 -9.94 -0.99 4.61
CA ALA A 92 -9.66 -0.56 3.23
C ALA A 92 -8.66 -1.49 2.52
N ARG A 93 -7.62 -1.94 3.24
CA ARG A 93 -6.61 -2.87 2.71
C ARG A 93 -7.18 -4.23 2.30
N ILE A 94 -8.20 -4.72 3.02
CA ILE A 94 -8.85 -6.00 2.70
C ILE A 94 -10.06 -5.82 1.76
N GLY A 95 -10.37 -4.58 1.34
CA GLY A 95 -11.52 -4.30 0.47
C GLY A 95 -12.88 -4.48 1.15
N TRP A 96 -12.95 -4.42 2.48
CA TRP A 96 -14.21 -4.62 3.20
C TRP A 96 -15.19 -3.46 2.91
N SER A 97 -16.40 -3.80 2.45
CA SER A 97 -17.47 -2.86 2.15
C SER A 97 -18.76 -3.24 2.88
N PRO A 98 -19.41 -2.29 3.58
CA PRO A 98 -20.64 -2.56 4.34
C PRO A 98 -21.88 -2.85 3.47
N VAL A 99 -21.81 -2.62 2.15
CA VAL A 99 -22.94 -2.78 1.22
C VAL A 99 -23.01 -4.19 0.64
N LEU A 100 -21.87 -4.85 0.42
CA LEU A 100 -21.79 -6.18 -0.19
C LEU A 100 -22.20 -7.28 0.80
N ASN A 101 -21.78 -7.16 2.07
CA ASN A 101 -21.97 -8.22 3.08
C ASN A 101 -23.38 -8.28 3.71
N ARG A 102 -24.30 -7.37 3.34
CA ARG A 102 -25.66 -7.33 3.92
C ARG A 102 -26.66 -8.24 3.20
N GLN A 103 -26.34 -8.73 2.00
CA GLN A 103 -27.28 -9.43 1.11
C GLN A 103 -27.31 -10.96 1.28
N GLU A 104 -26.47 -11.56 2.14
CA GLU A 104 -26.38 -13.03 2.26
C GLU A 104 -27.28 -13.63 3.38
N GLY A 105 -28.06 -12.80 4.09
CA GLY A 105 -28.89 -13.21 5.23
C GLY A 105 -30.40 -13.39 4.98
N GLY A 106 -30.86 -13.47 3.72
CA GLY A 106 -32.29 -13.50 3.37
C GLY A 106 -32.66 -14.62 2.39
N THR A 107 -33.69 -15.37 2.72
CA THR A 107 -34.20 -16.61 2.10
C THR A 107 -34.64 -16.54 0.63
N SER A 108 -34.30 -17.61 -0.12
CA SER A 108 -35.02 -18.29 -1.22
C SER A 108 -36.09 -17.56 -2.06
N GLY A 109 -35.83 -17.47 -3.37
CA GLY A 109 -36.80 -17.69 -4.45
C GLY A 109 -37.48 -16.45 -5.05
N LEU A 110 -37.12 -16.09 -6.29
CA LEU A 110 -38.04 -16.06 -7.44
C LEU A 110 -37.28 -15.70 -8.73
N SER A 111 -37.52 -16.52 -9.76
CA SER A 111 -37.31 -16.29 -11.18
C SER A 111 -37.69 -14.87 -11.64
N THR A 112 -36.96 -14.27 -12.58
CA THR A 112 -37.37 -14.09 -14.01
C THR A 112 -36.36 -13.16 -14.69
N ASP A 113 -36.01 -13.54 -15.91
CA ASP A 113 -35.23 -12.81 -16.91
C ASP A 113 -35.58 -11.32 -16.98
N ILE A 114 -34.58 -10.43 -17.15
CA ILE A 114 -34.57 -9.40 -18.19
C ILE A 114 -33.11 -9.04 -18.53
N ASP A 115 -32.87 -9.11 -19.84
CA ASP A 115 -31.73 -8.68 -20.66
C ASP A 115 -31.23 -7.25 -20.42
N GLY A 116 -29.97 -6.98 -20.76
CA GLY A 116 -29.44 -5.61 -20.81
C GLY A 116 -27.97 -5.49 -20.44
N GLY A 117 -27.09 -5.85 -21.37
CA GLY A 117 -25.65 -5.69 -21.22
C GLY A 117 -25.20 -4.23 -21.00
N THR A 118 -24.09 -4.08 -20.30
CA THR A 118 -23.07 -3.08 -20.69
C THR A 118 -21.72 -3.48 -20.10
N ASP A 119 -20.87 -3.98 -20.99
CA ASP A 119 -19.42 -3.98 -20.85
C ASP A 119 -18.93 -2.56 -20.55
N ARG A 120 -18.23 -2.38 -19.43
CA ARG A 120 -17.29 -1.27 -19.23
C ARG A 120 -16.07 -1.75 -18.46
N THR A 121 -15.24 -2.47 -19.17
CA THR A 121 -13.79 -2.41 -18.96
C THR A 121 -13.35 -0.96 -19.21
N VAL A 122 -13.15 -0.16 -18.14
CA VAL A 122 -12.46 1.13 -18.23
C VAL A 122 -11.16 1.05 -17.44
N VAL A 123 -10.10 0.85 -18.22
CA VAL A 123 -8.71 1.11 -17.88
C VAL A 123 -8.59 2.53 -17.33
N ARG A 124 -8.03 2.68 -16.13
CA ARG A 124 -7.64 3.99 -15.59
C ARG A 124 -6.25 4.33 -16.15
N PRO A 125 -6.06 5.50 -16.80
CA PRO A 125 -4.72 5.94 -17.14
C PRO A 125 -3.97 6.35 -15.87
N ALA A 126 -2.67 6.10 -15.90
CA ALA A 126 -1.71 6.54 -14.90
C ALA A 126 -1.39 8.01 -15.14
N ASP A 127 -1.51 8.81 -14.09
CA ASP A 127 -0.73 10.02 -13.82
C ASP A 127 -0.50 10.08 -12.31
#